data_AF-A0A0B1R1R6-F1
#
_entry.id   AF-A0A0B1R1R6-F1
#
_cell.length_a   1.000
_cell.length_b   1.000
_cell.length_c   1.000
_cell.angle_alpha   90.00
_cell.angle_beta   90.00
_cell.angle_gamma   90.00
#
_symmetry.space_group_name_H-M   'P 1'
#
loop_
_entity.id
_entity.type
_entity.pdbx_description
1 polymer ?
#
loop_
_entity_poly.entity_id
_entity_poly.type
_entity_poly.pdbx_seq_one_letter_code
_entity_poly.pdbx_strand_id
1 'polypeptide(L)'
;MSIQHDGKGHVIIGEAALSLALGEKEISVQSLITELGHMAEAGGSDNRLTEISEARSWLKSIHEPEQAVRHVPYLQTLAGLNDEKN
;
A
#
# COMPACT_ATOMS: atom_id res chain seq x y z
N MET A 1 -0.05 -21.19 21.94
CA MET A 1 0.40 -20.48 20.72
C MET A 1 -0.84 -20.19 19.89
N SER A 2 -1.37 -18.98 20.00
CA SER A 2 -2.59 -18.60 19.28
C SER A 2 -2.18 -18.02 17.93
N ILE A 3 -2.46 -18.74 16.85
CA ILE A 3 -2.40 -18.19 15.50
C ILE A 3 -3.66 -17.34 15.37
N GLN A 4 -3.60 -16.12 15.87
CA GLN A 4 -4.67 -15.14 15.74
C GLN A 4 -4.05 -13.85 15.24
N HIS A 5 -4.43 -13.49 14.01
CA HIS A 5 -4.48 -12.12 13.48
C HIS A 5 -3.28 -11.55 12.70
N ASP A 6 -2.64 -12.35 11.85
CA ASP A 6 -1.76 -11.82 10.78
C ASP A 6 -2.45 -11.74 9.41
N GLY A 7 -3.58 -12.43 9.24
CA GLY A 7 -4.30 -12.57 7.97
C GLY A 7 -5.50 -11.66 7.75
N LYS A 8 -5.69 -10.58 8.53
CA LYS A 8 -6.65 -9.53 8.12
C LYS A 8 -5.99 -8.64 7.07
N GLY A 9 -5.83 -9.18 5.86
CA GLY A 9 -5.52 -8.35 4.69
C GLY A 9 -6.50 -7.19 4.67
N HIS A 10 -6.00 -5.96 4.54
CA HIS A 10 -6.77 -4.73 4.65
C HIS A 10 -8.07 -4.78 3.82
N VAL A 11 -9.17 -5.27 4.40
CA VAL A 11 -10.46 -5.50 3.70
C VAL A 11 -10.99 -4.18 3.14
N ILE A 12 -10.71 -3.10 3.85
CA ILE A 12 -11.02 -1.72 3.46
C ILE A 12 -10.37 -1.30 2.13
N ILE A 13 -9.19 -1.84 1.78
CA ILE A 13 -8.56 -1.60 0.47
C ILE A 13 -9.36 -2.30 -0.63
N GLY A 14 -9.86 -3.52 -0.36
CA GLY A 14 -10.74 -4.24 -1.26
C GLY A 14 -12.07 -3.52 -1.49
N GLU A 15 -12.66 -2.96 -0.43
CA GLU A 15 -13.87 -2.13 -0.51
C GLU A 15 -13.63 -0.87 -1.36
N ALA A 16 -12.52 -0.16 -1.13
CA ALA A 16 -12.14 1.00 -1.93
C ALA A 16 -11.90 0.63 -3.41
N ALA A 17 -11.21 -0.48 -3.67
CA ALA A 17 -10.98 -0.99 -5.02
C ALA A 17 -12.30 -1.36 -5.73
N LEU A 18 -13.24 -1.96 -5.00
CA LEU A 18 -14.57 -2.29 -5.53
C LEU A 18 -15.36 -1.02 -5.87
N SER A 19 -15.34 -0.01 -5.00
CA SER A 19 -15.98 1.29 -5.26
C SER A 19 -15.42 1.95 -6.53
N LEU A 20 -14.10 1.95 -6.70
CA LEU A 20 -13.43 2.46 -7.91
C LEU A 20 -13.81 1.64 -9.15
N ALA A 21 -13.82 0.31 -9.05
CA ALA A 21 -14.19 -0.59 -10.15
C ALA A 21 -15.64 -0.40 -10.61
N LEU A 22 -16.58 -0.25 -9.66
CA LEU A 22 -17.98 0.03 -9.96
C LEU A 22 -18.17 1.41 -10.59
N GLY A 23 -17.29 2.36 -10.28
CA GLY A 23 -17.27 3.68 -10.90
C GLY A 23 -16.52 3.76 -12.22
N GLU A 24 -16.05 2.63 -12.78
CA GLU A 24 -15.18 2.57 -13.97
C GLU A 24 -13.95 3.48 -13.87
N LYS A 25 -13.47 3.71 -12.63
CA LYS A 25 -12.30 4.55 -12.36
C LYS A 25 -11.02 3.71 -12.38
N GLU A 26 -9.93 4.33 -12.80
CA GLU A 26 -8.62 3.71 -12.74
C GLU A 26 -8.24 3.34 -11.29
N ILE A 27 -7.88 2.07 -11.10
CA ILE A 27 -7.40 1.56 -9.82
C ILE A 27 -5.89 1.80 -9.75
N SER A 28 -5.51 2.94 -9.18
CA SER A 28 -4.12 3.29 -8.86
C SER A 28 -3.95 3.46 -7.35
N VAL A 29 -2.71 3.43 -6.85
CA VAL A 29 -2.41 3.71 -5.43
C VAL A 29 -2.95 5.08 -5.02
N GLN A 30 -2.83 6.08 -5.90
CA GLN A 30 -3.36 7.42 -5.66
C GLN A 30 -4.89 7.42 -5.59
N SER A 31 -5.57 6.72 -6.51
CA SER A 31 -7.03 6.59 -6.51
C SER A 31 -7.53 5.90 -5.24
N LEU A 32 -6.84 4.85 -4.77
CA LEU A 32 -7.18 4.13 -3.54
C LEU A 32 -7.00 5.01 -2.30
N ILE A 33 -5.92 5.78 -2.21
CA ILE A 33 -5.69 6.72 -1.11
C ILE A 33 -6.79 7.79 -1.06
N THR A 34 -7.22 8.28 -2.23
CA THR A 34 -8.31 9.26 -2.35
C THR A 34 -9.65 8.64 -1.93
N GLU A 35 -9.99 7.46 -2.45
CA GLU A 35 -11.24 6.76 -2.10
C GLU A 35 -11.32 6.43 -0.62
N LEU A 36 -10.22 5.96 -0.01
CA LEU A 36 -10.13 5.75 1.44
C LEU A 36 -10.32 7.06 2.23
N GLY A 37 -9.88 8.20 1.67
CA GLY A 37 -10.17 9.52 2.24
C GLY A 37 -11.67 9.83 2.26
N HIS A 38 -12.36 9.61 1.14
CA HIS A 38 -13.80 9.79 1.06
C HIS A 38 -14.55 8.84 2.01
N MET A 39 -14.09 7.59 2.16
CA MET A 39 -14.66 6.65 3.13
C MET A 39 -14.48 7.10 4.59
N ALA A 40 -13.38 7.80 4.92
CA ALA A 40 -13.19 8.40 6.25
C ALA A 40 -14.11 9.60 6.48
N GLU A 41 -14.28 10.45 5.47
CA GLU A 41 -15.19 11.61 5.50
C GLU A 41 -16.66 11.20 5.61
N ALA A 42 -17.04 10.08 4.99
CA ALA A 42 -18.36 9.48 5.14
C ALA A 42 -18.68 9.03 6.58
N GLY A 43 -17.66 8.98 7.44
CA GLY A 43 -17.79 8.63 8.85
C GLY A 43 -17.90 7.12 9.09
N GLY A 44 -17.79 6.75 10.36
CA GLY A 44 -17.84 5.36 10.80
C GLY A 44 -17.46 5.24 12.27
N SER A 45 -17.39 4.00 12.77
CA SER A 45 -16.82 3.72 14.07
C SER A 45 -15.33 4.05 14.11
N ASP A 46 -14.79 4.42 15.27
CA ASP A 46 -13.35 4.69 15.46
C ASP A 46 -12.47 3.57 14.91
N ASN A 47 -12.84 2.31 15.11
CA ASN A 47 -12.13 1.16 14.55
C ASN A 47 -11.98 1.23 13.02
N ARG A 48 -13.01 1.70 12.31
CA ARG A 48 -13.02 1.80 10.85
C ARG A 48 -12.12 2.95 10.39
N LEU A 49 -12.10 4.06 11.13
CA LEU A 49 -11.18 5.17 10.88
C LEU A 49 -9.73 4.77 11.11
N THR A 50 -9.47 3.93 12.11
CA THR A 50 -8.15 3.32 12.33
C THR A 50 -7.75 2.42 11.16
N GLU A 51 -8.62 1.50 10.73
CA GLU A 51 -8.36 0.61 9.58
C GLU A 51 -8.09 1.39 8.28
N ILE A 52 -8.85 2.48 8.04
CA ILE A 52 -8.62 3.36 6.89
C ILE A 52 -7.24 4.05 6.99
N SER A 53 -6.87 4.51 8.18
CA SER A 53 -5.58 5.19 8.38
C SER A 53 -4.40 4.25 8.20
N GLU A 54 -4.50 3.03 8.71
CA GLU A 54 -3.50 1.97 8.51
C GLU A 54 -3.36 1.59 7.03
N ALA A 55 -4.49 1.38 6.34
CA ALA A 55 -4.50 1.09 4.90
C ALA A 55 -3.86 2.21 4.06
N ARG A 56 -4.13 3.47 4.38
CA ARG A 56 -3.51 4.62 3.71
C ARG A 56 -2.00 4.69 3.97
N SER A 57 -1.55 4.37 5.19
CA SER A 57 -0.13 4.32 5.54
C SER A 57 0.59 3.22 4.77
N TRP A 58 0.00 2.02 4.70
CA TRP A 58 0.51 0.89 3.94
C TRP A 58 0.60 1.17 2.43
N LEU A 59 -0.43 1.79 1.84
CA LEU A 59 -0.40 2.18 0.42
C LEU A 59 0.72 3.19 0.12
N LYS A 60 0.97 4.13 1.04
CA LYS A 60 2.06 5.10 0.89
C LYS A 60 3.44 4.47 0.98
N SER A 61 3.65 3.48 1.86
CA SER A 61 4.95 2.81 1.99
C SER A 61 5.30 1.97 0.75
N ILE A 62 4.32 1.49 0.00
CA ILE A 62 4.53 0.80 -1.29
C ILE A 62 4.88 1.80 -2.40
N HIS A 63 4.33 3.02 -2.33
CA HIS A 63 4.59 4.08 -3.31
C HIS A 63 5.93 4.79 -3.11
N GLU A 64 6.71 4.45 -2.07
CA GLU A 64 8.10 4.90 -1.96
C GLU A 64 9.02 3.92 -2.73
N PRO A 65 9.42 4.22 -3.99
CA PRO A 65 10.31 3.36 -4.76
C PRO A 65 11.71 3.22 -4.13
N GLU A 66 12.08 4.10 -3.20
CA GLU A 66 13.40 4.10 -2.58
C GLU A 66 13.66 2.88 -1.68
N GLN A 67 12.62 2.23 -1.15
CA GLN A 67 12.80 1.02 -0.34
C GLN A 67 12.82 -0.27 -1.16
N ALA A 68 12.20 -0.30 -2.34
CA ALA A 68 12.29 -1.45 -3.24
C ALA A 68 13.72 -1.68 -3.75
N VAL A 69 14.52 -0.62 -3.90
CA VAL A 69 15.94 -0.70 -4.30
C VAL A 69 16.85 -1.17 -3.16
N ARG A 70 16.47 -0.92 -1.89
CA ARG A 70 17.25 -1.36 -0.72
C ARG A 70 17.16 -2.87 -0.45
N HIS A 71 16.11 -3.55 -0.93
CA HIS A 71 15.89 -4.97 -0.65
C HIS A 71 16.41 -5.94 -1.72
N VAL A 72 17.14 -5.46 -2.73
CA VAL A 72 17.77 -6.35 -3.72
C VAL A 72 19.30 -6.20 -3.67
N PRO A 73 19.98 -6.85 -2.69
CA PRO A 73 21.45 -6.81 -2.53
C PRO A 73 22.21 -7.15 -3.81
N TYR A 74 21.60 -7.99 -4.66
CA TYR A 74 22.18 -8.40 -5.93
C TYR A 74 22.34 -7.24 -6.93
N LEU A 75 21.40 -6.28 -6.97
CA LEU A 75 21.49 -5.13 -7.87
C LEU A 75 22.61 -4.16 -7.45
N GLN A 76 22.85 -4.02 -6.14
CA GLN A 76 23.97 -3.23 -5.61
C GLN A 76 25.33 -3.87 -5.93
N THR A 77 25.38 -5.21 -5.89
CA THR A 77 26.58 -5.98 -6.25
C THR A 77 26.93 -5.82 -7.72
N LEU A 78 25.93 -5.87 -8.62
CA LEU A 78 26.13 -5.70 -10.05
C LEU A 78 26.57 -4.27 -10.44
N ALA A 79 26.04 -3.25 -9.74
CA ALA A 79 26.45 -1.87 -9.96
C ALA A 79 27.95 -1.67 -9.63
N GLY A 80 28.41 -2.19 -8.48
CA GLY A 80 29.82 -2.10 -8.07
C GLY A 80 30.79 -2.84 -8.99
N LEU A 81 30.38 -3.97 -9.58
CA LEU A 81 31.22 -4.73 -10.51
C LEU A 81 31.42 -4.05 -11.87
N ASN A 82 30.57 -3.09 -12.23
CA ASN A 82 30.68 -2.38 -13.50
C ASN A 82 31.64 -1.17 -13.44
N ASP A 83 31.94 -0.67 -12.24
CA ASP A 83 32.91 0.39 -12.00
C ASP A 83 34.37 -0.12 -11.95
N GLU A 84 34.58 -1.43 -11.77
CA GLU A 84 35.92 -2.05 -11.71
C GLU A 84 36.55 -2.30 -13.11
N LYS A 85 35.89 -1.89 -14.19
CA LYS A 85 36.33 -2.16 -15.57
C LYS A 85 36.54 -0.90 -16.42
N ASN A 86 37.08 0.16 -15.82
CA ASN A 86 37.62 1.33 -16.53
C ASN A 86 39.09 1.57 -16.16
#